data_AF-A0A927SFR1-F1
#
_entry.id   AF-A0A927SFR1-F1
#
_cell.length_a   1.000
_cell.length_b   1.000
_cell.length_c   1.000
_cell.angle_alpha   90.00
_cell.angle_beta   90.00
_cell.angle_gamma   90.00
#
_symmetry.space_group_name_H-M   'P 1'
#
loop_
_entity.id
_entity.type
_entity.pdbx_description
1 polymer ?
#
loop_
_entity_poly.entity_id
_entity_poly.type
_entity_poly.pdbx_seq_one_letter_code
_entity_poly.pdbx_strand_id
1 'polypeptide(L)'
;MRDLSLHLLDLAQNSIKAGASLVTIRMAVDVNGWLTFTLIDDGCGMSPELLSRVTSPFATTRTTRKVGLGIPMMMENAQRAGGDLTILSEVGKGTTLTVTYDTRNIDSLPMGDLAGTILSLILVNPDRPDFLFEGKSPAGEGSFDTREVRAVLAGVPLNEPAVTAWMKDALEETINPIFGGV
;
A
#
# COMPACT_ATOMS: atom_id res chain seq x y z
N MET A 1 -7.55 0.28 13.83
CA MET A 1 -7.06 -0.55 12.72
C MET A 1 -6.08 -1.55 13.32
N ARG A 2 -6.08 -2.81 12.88
CA ARG A 2 -5.51 -3.92 13.66
C ARG A 2 -4.10 -4.33 13.21
N ASP A 3 -3.74 -4.04 11.96
CA ASP A 3 -2.51 -4.46 11.30
C ASP A 3 -2.18 -3.49 10.14
N LEU A 4 -1.01 -3.69 9.53
CA LEU A 4 -0.51 -2.88 8.42
C LEU A 4 -1.30 -3.10 7.12
N SER A 5 -1.76 -4.32 6.84
CA SER A 5 -2.49 -4.63 5.61
C SER A 5 -3.82 -3.85 5.51
N LEU A 6 -4.50 -3.61 6.62
CA LEU A 6 -5.68 -2.73 6.63
C LEU A 6 -5.35 -1.26 6.35
N HIS A 7 -4.19 -0.75 6.81
CA HIS A 7 -3.75 0.60 6.45
C HIS A 7 -3.41 0.68 4.96
N LEU A 8 -2.74 -0.34 4.43
CA LEU A 8 -2.47 -0.46 3.00
C LEU A 8 -3.78 -0.40 2.19
N LEU A 9 -4.81 -1.15 2.59
CA LEU A 9 -6.11 -1.13 1.92
C LEU A 9 -6.70 0.28 1.86
N ASP A 10 -6.73 0.99 2.99
CA ASP A 10 -7.29 2.34 3.09
C ASP A 10 -6.48 3.37 2.27
N LEU A 11 -5.16 3.28 2.28
CA LEU A 11 -4.27 4.18 1.54
C LEU A 11 -4.34 3.93 0.03
N ALA A 12 -4.28 2.67 -0.41
CA ALA A 12 -4.42 2.30 -1.82
C ALA A 12 -5.79 2.71 -2.38
N GLN A 13 -6.86 2.63 -1.59
CA GLN A 13 -8.17 3.16 -1.98
C GLN A 13 -8.17 4.68 -2.20
N ASN A 14 -7.29 5.44 -1.55
CA ASN A 14 -7.17 6.87 -1.82
C ASN A 14 -6.48 7.10 -3.17
N SER A 15 -5.43 6.33 -3.48
CA SER A 15 -4.75 6.37 -4.78
C SER A 15 -5.69 6.00 -5.94
N ILE A 16 -6.52 4.96 -5.78
CA ILE A 16 -7.55 4.60 -6.77
C ILE A 16 -8.53 5.77 -6.99
N LYS A 17 -9.02 6.40 -5.92
CA LYS A 17 -9.93 7.56 -6.02
C LYS A 17 -9.26 8.79 -6.63
N ALA A 18 -7.95 8.93 -6.48
CA ALA A 18 -7.15 9.98 -7.11
C ALA A 18 -7.00 9.76 -8.63
N GLY A 19 -7.51 8.65 -9.18
CA GLY A 19 -7.45 8.34 -10.60
C GLY A 19 -6.07 7.84 -11.04
N ALA A 20 -5.31 7.23 -10.13
CA ALA A 20 -4.03 6.60 -10.47
C ALA A 20 -4.21 5.56 -11.58
N SER A 21 -3.20 5.47 -12.45
CA SER A 21 -3.06 4.41 -13.45
C SER A 21 -2.15 3.28 -12.96
N LEU A 22 -1.22 3.59 -12.05
CA LEU A 22 -0.33 2.66 -11.37
C LEU A 22 -0.24 3.00 -9.88
N VAL A 23 -0.36 1.97 -9.04
CA VAL A 23 -0.09 2.05 -7.61
C VAL A 23 1.06 1.11 -7.26
N THR A 24 2.17 1.67 -6.80
CA THR A 24 3.35 0.92 -6.35
C THR A 24 3.37 0.81 -4.83
N ILE A 25 3.48 -0.41 -4.33
CA ILE A 25 3.53 -0.79 -2.92
C ILE A 25 4.93 -1.33 -2.65
N ARG A 26 5.76 -0.57 -1.95
CA ARG A 26 7.12 -0.95 -1.55
C ARG A 26 7.17 -1.23 -0.08
N MET A 27 7.77 -2.35 0.29
CA MET A 27 8.01 -2.71 1.69
C MET A 27 9.43 -3.21 1.84
N ALA A 28 10.18 -2.60 2.75
CA ALA A 28 11.56 -2.98 3.04
C ALA A 28 11.77 -3.08 4.56
N VAL A 29 12.21 -4.23 5.06
CA VAL A 29 12.72 -4.36 6.43
C VAL A 29 14.23 -4.46 6.36
N ASP A 30 14.95 -3.62 7.10
CA ASP A 30 16.41 -3.68 7.14
C ASP A 30 16.93 -4.71 8.16
N VAL A 31 18.24 -4.92 8.19
CA VAL A 31 18.90 -5.82 9.16
C VAL A 31 18.77 -5.37 10.61
N ASN A 32 18.43 -4.10 10.84
CA ASN A 32 18.21 -3.52 12.16
C ASN A 32 16.75 -3.58 12.61
N GLY A 33 15.85 -4.20 11.82
CA GLY A 33 14.42 -4.31 12.12
C GLY A 33 13.63 -3.03 11.81
N TRP A 34 14.15 -2.10 11.01
CA TRP A 34 13.37 -0.95 10.57
C TRP A 34 12.56 -1.29 9.33
N LEU A 35 11.23 -1.14 9.42
CA LEU A 35 10.36 -1.18 8.26
C LEU A 35 10.36 0.19 7.59
N THR A 36 10.42 0.19 6.26
CA THR A 36 10.03 1.27 5.37
C THR A 36 8.91 0.78 4.47
N PHE A 37 7.71 1.35 4.63
CA PHE A 37 6.57 1.13 3.75
C PHE A 37 6.36 2.38 2.90
N THR A 38 6.39 2.24 1.58
CA THR A 38 6.18 3.34 0.65
C THR A 38 5.05 3.00 -0.32
N LEU A 39 4.05 3.87 -0.39
CA LEU A 39 2.98 3.83 -1.38
C LEU A 39 3.17 4.98 -2.37
N ILE A 40 3.26 4.64 -3.66
CA ILE A 40 3.45 5.61 -4.75
C ILE A 40 2.29 5.47 -5.71
N ASP A 41 1.66 6.59 -6.07
CA ASP A 41 0.66 6.63 -7.12
C ASP A 41 0.91 7.80 -8.07
N ASP A 42 0.45 7.64 -9.31
CA ASP A 42 0.49 8.64 -10.38
C ASP A 42 -0.88 9.34 -10.57
N GLY A 43 -1.68 9.43 -9.50
CA GLY A 43 -2.99 10.07 -9.52
C GLY A 43 -2.91 11.60 -9.62
N CYS A 44 -4.03 12.26 -9.32
CA CYS A 44 -4.14 13.72 -9.46
C CYS A 44 -3.23 14.53 -8.50
N GLY A 45 -2.64 13.89 -7.48
CA GLY A 45 -1.84 14.55 -6.46
C GLY A 45 -2.64 15.51 -5.57
N MET A 46 -1.93 16.22 -4.68
CA MET A 46 -2.52 17.13 -3.70
C MET A 46 -1.99 18.55 -3.90
N SER A 47 -2.85 19.54 -3.70
CA SER A 47 -2.41 20.94 -3.60
C SER A 47 -1.65 21.17 -2.29
N PRO A 48 -0.79 22.20 -2.19
CA PRO A 48 -0.10 22.53 -0.93
C PRO A 48 -1.06 22.72 0.26
N GLU A 49 -2.24 23.29 0.03
CA GLU A 49 -3.27 23.51 1.05
C GLU A 49 -3.88 22.19 1.53
N LEU A 50 -4.08 21.22 0.61
CA LEU A 50 -4.55 19.89 0.98
C LEU A 50 -3.45 19.13 1.72
N LEU A 51 -2.23 19.13 1.18
CA LEU A 51 -1.07 18.42 1.74
C LEU A 51 -0.74 18.86 3.17
N SER A 52 -0.80 20.17 3.45
CA SER A 52 -0.59 20.69 4.82
C SER A 52 -1.67 20.26 5.82
N ARG A 53 -2.81 19.76 5.32
CA ARG A 53 -3.95 19.37 6.15
C ARG A 53 -4.14 17.86 6.23
N VAL A 54 -3.74 17.05 5.25
CA VAL A 54 -4.07 15.60 5.20
C VAL A 54 -3.55 14.77 6.37
N THR A 55 -2.54 15.26 7.09
CA THR A 55 -2.04 14.64 8.33
C THR A 55 -2.90 14.99 9.55
N SER A 56 -3.77 16.00 9.45
CA SER A 56 -4.75 16.34 10.48
C SER A 56 -5.95 15.40 10.44
N PRO A 57 -6.40 14.84 11.58
CA PRO A 57 -7.59 13.97 11.66
C PRO A 57 -8.86 14.58 11.06
N PHE A 58 -8.95 15.91 10.98
CA PHE A 58 -10.13 16.65 10.52
C PHE A 58 -10.07 17.05 9.05
N ALA A 59 -8.99 16.76 8.34
CA ALA A 59 -8.88 17.04 6.92
C ALA A 59 -9.40 15.87 6.11
N THR A 60 -10.57 16.02 5.51
CA THR A 60 -11.06 15.05 4.54
C THR A 60 -11.70 15.75 3.35
N THR A 61 -11.50 15.18 2.17
CA THR A 61 -12.17 15.56 0.92
C THR A 61 -13.46 14.75 0.68
N ARG A 62 -13.78 13.79 1.57
CA ARG A 62 -14.98 12.95 1.45
C ARG A 62 -16.22 13.70 1.97
N THR A 63 -17.26 13.80 1.15
CA THR A 63 -18.56 14.34 1.56
C THR A 63 -19.42 13.35 2.37
N THR A 64 -19.14 12.05 2.24
CA THR A 64 -19.93 10.97 2.87
C THR A 64 -19.38 10.49 4.22
N ARG A 65 -18.09 10.66 4.50
CA ARG A 65 -17.48 10.46 5.83
C ARG A 65 -16.81 11.75 6.24
N LYS A 66 -17.22 12.32 7.38
CA LYS A 66 -16.67 13.56 7.95
C LYS A 66 -15.22 13.44 8.46
N VAL A 67 -14.59 12.26 8.36
CA VAL A 67 -13.25 12.01 8.89
C VAL A 67 -12.43 11.16 7.90
N GLY A 68 -11.26 11.67 7.52
CA GLY A 68 -10.29 11.01 6.64
C GLY A 68 -9.19 10.39 7.48
N LEU A 69 -9.50 9.29 8.15
CA LEU A 69 -8.63 8.75 9.20
C LEU A 69 -7.44 7.91 8.70
N GLY A 70 -7.39 7.49 7.43
CA GLY A 70 -6.35 6.58 6.95
C GLY A 70 -4.92 7.11 7.18
N ILE A 71 -4.60 8.29 6.64
CA ILE A 71 -3.28 8.92 6.79
C ILE A 71 -2.99 9.30 8.25
N PRO A 72 -3.88 10.02 8.98
CA PRO A 72 -3.64 10.38 10.37
C PRO A 72 -3.45 9.17 11.30
N MET A 73 -4.22 8.09 11.12
CA MET A 73 -4.05 6.87 11.93
C MET A 73 -2.75 6.14 11.60
N MET A 74 -2.33 6.10 10.34
CA MET A 74 -1.05 5.49 9.97
C MET A 74 0.12 6.29 10.56
N MET A 75 0.05 7.62 10.51
CA MET A 75 1.03 8.50 11.13
C MET A 75 1.12 8.29 12.64
N GLU A 76 -0.01 8.25 13.34
CA GLU A 76 -0.04 8.02 14.79
C GLU A 76 0.57 6.66 15.17
N ASN A 77 0.25 5.60 14.43
CA ASN A 77 0.82 4.27 14.70
C ASN A 77 2.33 4.22 14.44
N ALA A 78 2.80 4.83 13.34
CA ALA A 78 4.22 4.91 13.04
C ALA A 78 4.99 5.64 14.16
N GLN A 79 4.45 6.76 14.64
CA GLN A 79 5.05 7.55 15.71
C GLN A 79 5.08 6.80 17.05
N ARG A 80 4.00 6.07 17.39
CA ARG A 80 3.97 5.20 18.59
C ARG A 80 5.02 4.09 18.49
N ALA A 81 5.19 3.53 17.30
CA ALA A 81 6.24 2.53 17.02
C ALA A 81 7.65 3.14 16.86
N GLY A 82 7.83 4.43 17.16
CA GLY A 82 9.14 5.11 17.20
C GLY A 82 9.66 5.60 15.84
N GLY A 83 8.82 5.60 14.82
CA GLY A 83 9.16 6.13 13.49
C GLY A 83 8.31 7.33 13.08
N ASP A 84 8.05 7.48 11.78
CA ASP A 84 7.38 8.66 11.24
C ASP A 84 6.66 8.38 9.90
N LEU A 85 5.86 9.35 9.45
CA LEU A 85 5.19 9.34 8.15
C LEU A 85 5.49 10.63 7.40
N THR A 86 5.99 10.50 6.16
CA THR A 86 6.24 11.61 5.24
C THR A 86 5.38 11.48 3.99
N ILE A 87 4.98 12.62 3.41
CA ILE A 87 4.17 12.67 2.18
C ILE A 87 4.77 13.70 1.24
N LEU A 88 5.04 13.28 0.01
CA LEU A 88 5.42 14.12 -1.11
C LEU A 88 4.31 14.03 -2.16
N SER A 89 3.72 15.15 -2.54
CA SER A 89 2.64 15.17 -3.53
C SER A 89 2.62 16.49 -4.28
N GLU A 90 2.34 16.42 -5.58
CA GLU A 90 2.20 17.58 -6.45
C GLU A 90 1.04 17.37 -7.40
N VAL A 91 0.23 18.42 -7.61
CA VAL A 91 -0.92 18.39 -8.51
C VAL A 91 -0.50 17.94 -9.92
N GLY A 92 -1.14 16.88 -10.41
CA GLY A 92 -0.88 16.30 -11.72
C GLY A 92 0.35 15.40 -11.80
N LYS A 93 1.09 15.19 -10.71
CA LYS A 93 2.25 14.26 -10.66
C LYS A 93 2.01 13.02 -9.81
N GLY A 94 1.05 13.05 -8.90
CA GLY A 94 0.74 11.94 -8.00
C GLY A 94 1.24 12.15 -6.58
N THR A 95 1.35 11.06 -5.83
CA THR A 95 1.66 11.06 -4.39
C THR A 95 2.63 9.95 -4.04
N THR A 96 3.59 10.25 -3.16
CA THR A 96 4.44 9.29 -2.47
C THR A 96 4.24 9.45 -0.98
N LEU A 97 3.76 8.41 -0.31
CA LEU A 97 3.65 8.33 1.13
C LEU A 97 4.65 7.30 1.64
N THR A 98 5.51 7.71 2.57
CA THR A 98 6.52 6.83 3.17
C THR A 98 6.34 6.79 4.67
N VAL A 99 6.23 5.60 5.22
CA VAL A 99 6.12 5.31 6.64
C VAL A 99 7.32 4.49 7.07
N THR A 100 7.91 4.86 8.20
CA THR A 100 8.99 4.10 8.82
C THR A 100 8.65 3.81 10.28
N TYR A 101 9.08 2.66 10.79
CA TYR A 101 9.05 2.35 12.23
C TYR A 101 9.92 1.12 12.56
N ASP A 102 10.28 0.96 13.83
CA ASP A 102 11.00 -0.21 14.33
C ASP A 102 10.03 -1.37 14.55
N THR A 103 10.19 -2.48 13.82
CA THR A 103 9.31 -3.65 13.91
C THR A 103 9.40 -4.37 15.26
N ARG A 104 10.43 -4.08 16.06
CA ARG A 104 10.63 -4.65 17.40
C ARG A 104 9.98 -3.81 18.51
N ASN A 105 9.42 -2.65 18.18
CA ASN A 105 8.67 -1.84 19.13
C ASN A 105 7.40 -2.59 19.57
N ILE A 106 7.02 -2.47 20.84
CA ILE A 106 5.80 -3.09 21.39
C ILE A 106 4.52 -2.57 20.71
N ASP A 107 4.55 -1.33 20.22
CA ASP A 107 3.45 -0.70 19.49
C ASP A 107 3.54 -0.92 17.96
N SER A 108 4.50 -1.73 17.49
CA SER A 108 4.62 -2.10 16.09
C SER A 108 3.36 -2.81 15.60
N LEU A 109 2.87 -2.40 14.42
CA LEU A 109 1.76 -3.07 13.77
C LEU A 109 2.25 -4.37 13.13
N PRO A 110 1.55 -5.49 13.35
CA PRO A 110 1.83 -6.71 12.60
C PRO A 110 1.54 -6.50 11.11
N MET A 111 2.23 -7.25 10.25
CA MET A 111 2.07 -7.12 8.79
C MET A 111 0.64 -7.39 8.32
N GLY A 112 -0.04 -8.36 8.95
CA GLY A 112 -1.39 -8.78 8.55
C GLY A 112 -1.38 -9.57 7.24
N ASP A 113 -2.54 -9.66 6.60
CA ASP A 113 -2.71 -10.36 5.31
C ASP A 113 -2.43 -9.42 4.13
N LEU A 114 -1.15 -9.20 3.83
CA LEU A 114 -0.71 -8.35 2.71
C LEU A 114 -1.12 -8.95 1.36
N ALA A 115 -0.89 -10.25 1.16
CA ALA A 115 -1.20 -10.94 -0.10
C ALA A 115 -2.71 -10.87 -0.42
N GLY A 116 -3.57 -11.22 0.53
CA GLY A 116 -5.02 -11.15 0.37
C GLY A 116 -5.53 -9.71 0.19
N THR A 117 -4.89 -8.73 0.84
CA THR A 117 -5.22 -7.31 0.67
C THR A 117 -4.90 -6.83 -0.76
N ILE A 118 -3.69 -7.12 -1.26
CA ILE A 118 -3.28 -6.73 -2.61
C ILE A 118 -4.16 -7.44 -3.64
N LEU A 119 -4.42 -8.74 -3.47
CA LEU A 119 -5.33 -9.48 -4.33
C LEU A 119 -6.74 -8.84 -4.34
N SER A 120 -7.28 -8.48 -3.17
CA SER A 120 -8.60 -7.84 -3.07
C SER A 120 -8.64 -6.50 -3.82
N LEU A 121 -7.58 -5.69 -3.72
CA LEU A 121 -7.45 -4.44 -4.48
C LEU A 121 -7.49 -4.69 -5.99
N ILE A 122 -6.80 -5.72 -6.47
CA ILE A 122 -6.77 -6.12 -7.88
C ILE A 122 -8.15 -6.60 -8.35
N LEU A 123 -8.81 -7.47 -7.59
CA LEU A 123 -10.08 -8.07 -8.00
C LEU A 123 -11.24 -7.07 -8.05
N VAL A 124 -11.23 -6.07 -7.16
CA VAL A 124 -12.22 -4.98 -7.16
C VAL A 124 -11.95 -3.99 -8.30
N ASN A 125 -10.72 -3.96 -8.84
CA ASN A 125 -10.27 -3.05 -9.88
C ASN A 125 -9.59 -3.82 -11.04
N PRO A 126 -10.31 -4.72 -11.73
CA PRO A 126 -9.70 -5.69 -12.64
C PRO A 126 -9.14 -5.07 -13.92
N ASP A 127 -9.49 -3.84 -14.26
CA ASP A 127 -8.99 -3.13 -15.44
C ASP A 127 -7.88 -2.12 -15.12
N ARG A 128 -8.10 -1.27 -14.11
CA ARG A 128 -7.18 -0.22 -13.63
C ARG A 128 -7.49 0.17 -12.18
N PRO A 129 -6.51 0.67 -11.40
CA PRO A 129 -5.09 0.80 -11.75
C PRO A 129 -4.38 -0.54 -11.86
N ASP A 130 -3.19 -0.52 -12.43
CA ASP A 130 -2.23 -1.60 -12.23
C ASP A 130 -1.59 -1.46 -10.84
N PHE A 131 -1.21 -2.59 -10.26
CA PHE A 131 -0.47 -2.68 -9.00
C PHE A 131 0.90 -3.30 -9.22
N LEU A 132 1.91 -2.68 -8.60
CA LEU A 132 3.26 -3.21 -8.46
C LEU A 132 3.57 -3.37 -6.98
N PHE A 133 3.84 -4.59 -6.53
CA PHE A 133 4.39 -4.86 -5.22
C PHE A 133 5.89 -5.13 -5.32
N GLU A 134 6.67 -4.54 -4.41
CA GLU A 134 8.11 -4.78 -4.25
C GLU A 134 8.41 -4.97 -2.76
N GLY A 135 8.87 -6.17 -2.40
CA GLY A 135 9.19 -6.56 -1.03
C GLY A 135 10.68 -6.85 -0.87
N LYS A 136 11.27 -6.42 0.25
CA LYS A 136 12.65 -6.73 0.63
C LYS A 136 12.81 -6.89 2.14
N SER A 137 13.56 -7.90 2.56
CA SER A 137 14.00 -8.09 3.94
C SER A 137 15.34 -8.83 3.97
N PRO A 138 15.95 -9.05 5.15
CA PRO A 138 17.12 -9.93 5.26
C PRO A 138 16.83 -11.38 4.82
N ALA A 139 15.56 -11.80 4.80
CA ALA A 139 15.16 -13.14 4.37
C ALA A 139 15.09 -13.30 2.84
N GLY A 140 14.90 -12.20 2.10
CA GLY A 140 14.82 -12.23 0.64
C GLY A 140 14.21 -10.96 0.04
N GLU A 141 14.05 -10.97 -1.27
CA GLU A 141 13.36 -9.92 -2.03
C GLU A 141 12.50 -10.54 -3.13
N GLY A 142 11.46 -9.81 -3.56
CA GLY A 142 10.52 -10.28 -4.56
C GLY A 142 9.59 -9.17 -5.02
N SER A 143 8.98 -9.37 -6.19
CA SER A 143 8.04 -8.40 -6.77
C SER A 143 6.88 -9.10 -7.47
N PHE A 144 5.75 -8.41 -7.53
CA PHE A 144 4.57 -8.85 -8.27
C PHE A 144 4.00 -7.66 -9.04
N ASP A 145 3.88 -7.78 -10.37
CA ASP A 145 3.40 -6.71 -11.24
C ASP A 145 2.23 -7.17 -12.10
N THR A 146 1.05 -6.58 -11.86
CA THR A 146 -0.15 -6.86 -12.66
C THR A 146 0.01 -6.56 -14.15
N ARG A 147 0.91 -5.65 -14.55
CA ARG A 147 1.21 -5.36 -15.96
C ARG A 147 1.85 -6.56 -16.65
N GLU A 148 2.74 -7.24 -15.96
CA GLU A 148 3.38 -8.47 -16.45
C GLU A 148 2.35 -9.59 -16.55
N VAL A 149 1.47 -9.73 -15.55
CA VAL A 149 0.37 -10.69 -15.57
C VAL A 149 -0.56 -10.44 -16.76
N ARG A 150 -0.98 -9.19 -17.01
CA ARG A 150 -1.81 -8.83 -18.16
C ARG A 150 -1.13 -9.14 -19.50
N ALA A 151 0.17 -8.90 -19.61
CA ALA A 151 0.93 -9.18 -20.82
C ALA A 151 0.91 -10.68 -21.16
N VAL A 152 0.99 -11.54 -20.14
CA VAL A 152 0.91 -13.01 -20.31
C VAL A 152 -0.51 -13.48 -20.62
N LEU A 153 -1.52 -12.89 -20.00
CA LEU A 153 -2.92 -13.31 -20.13
C LEU A 153 -3.57 -12.95 -21.48
N ALA A 154 -2.93 -12.10 -22.31
CA ALA A 154 -3.39 -11.77 -23.67
C ALA A 154 -4.87 -11.38 -23.77
N GLY A 155 -5.39 -10.65 -22.77
CA GLY A 155 -6.78 -10.15 -22.73
C GLY A 155 -7.73 -10.92 -21.83
N VAL A 156 -7.29 -12.02 -21.18
CA VAL A 156 -8.07 -12.67 -20.13
C VAL A 156 -8.14 -11.73 -18.89
N PRO A 157 -9.34 -11.44 -18.34
CA PRO A 157 -9.49 -10.56 -17.18
C PRO A 157 -8.78 -11.08 -15.92
N LEU A 158 -8.27 -10.16 -15.09
CA LEU A 158 -7.59 -10.53 -13.84
C LEU A 158 -8.53 -11.16 -12.80
N ASN A 159 -9.83 -10.90 -12.88
CA ASN A 159 -10.83 -11.44 -11.97
C ASN A 159 -11.44 -12.78 -12.43
N GLU A 160 -10.91 -13.40 -13.49
CA GLU A 160 -11.26 -14.77 -13.85
C GLU A 160 -10.85 -15.74 -12.73
N PRO A 161 -11.67 -16.76 -12.37
CA PRO A 161 -11.40 -17.60 -11.20
C PRO A 161 -10.04 -18.30 -11.22
N ALA A 162 -9.62 -18.82 -12.38
CA ALA A 162 -8.32 -19.49 -12.52
C ALA A 162 -7.14 -18.51 -12.37
N VAL A 163 -7.29 -17.30 -12.91
CA VAL A 163 -6.28 -16.24 -12.78
C VAL A 163 -6.20 -15.75 -11.34
N THR A 164 -7.36 -15.58 -10.69
CA THR A 164 -7.46 -15.17 -9.28
C THR A 164 -6.77 -16.17 -8.35
N ALA A 165 -7.02 -17.47 -8.54
CA ALA A 165 -6.37 -18.52 -7.77
C ALA A 165 -4.85 -18.49 -7.95
N TRP A 166 -4.38 -18.40 -9.20
CA TRP A 166 -2.95 -18.31 -9.49
C TRP A 166 -2.30 -17.04 -8.91
N MET A 167 -2.94 -15.87 -9.03
CA MET A 167 -2.40 -14.62 -8.47
C MET A 167 -2.32 -14.67 -6.95
N LYS A 168 -3.28 -15.32 -6.30
CA LYS A 168 -3.24 -15.55 -4.86
C LYS A 168 -1.98 -16.32 -4.47
N ASP A 169 -1.75 -17.47 -5.12
CA ASP A 169 -0.59 -18.32 -4.83
C ASP A 169 0.72 -17.56 -5.13
N ALA A 170 0.79 -16.86 -6.26
CA ALA A 170 1.96 -16.06 -6.63
C ALA A 170 2.27 -14.93 -5.63
N LEU A 171 1.25 -14.23 -5.14
CA LEU A 171 1.41 -13.19 -4.11
C LEU A 171 1.87 -13.79 -2.78
N GLU A 172 1.29 -14.91 -2.36
CA GLU A 172 1.71 -15.62 -1.13
C GLU A 172 3.15 -16.13 -1.23
N GLU A 173 3.55 -16.72 -2.36
CA GLU A 173 4.92 -17.16 -2.64
C GLU A 173 5.91 -15.99 -2.69
N THR A 174 5.47 -14.81 -3.12
CA THR A 174 6.29 -13.60 -3.14
C THR A 174 6.46 -13.00 -1.74
N ILE A 175 5.38 -12.93 -0.96
CA ILE A 175 5.34 -12.13 0.29
C ILE A 175 5.75 -12.95 1.51
N ASN A 176 5.28 -14.19 1.63
CA ASN A 176 5.46 -15.01 2.84
C ASN A 176 6.94 -15.31 3.15
N PRO A 177 7.81 -15.62 2.17
CA PRO A 177 9.24 -15.83 2.46
C PRO A 177 9.94 -14.55 2.95
N ILE A 178 9.44 -13.37 2.59
CA ILE A 178 10.06 -12.08 2.92
C ILE A 178 9.59 -11.60 4.31
N PHE A 179 8.30 -11.75 4.62
CA PHE A 179 7.66 -11.15 5.79
C PHE A 179 6.92 -12.12 6.72
N GLY A 180 6.88 -13.42 6.42
CA GLY A 180 6.08 -14.42 7.16
C GLY A 180 6.49 -14.65 8.63
N GLY A 181 7.58 -14.04 9.10
CA GLY A 181 8.03 -14.06 10.49
C GLY A 181 8.23 -12.66 11.10
N VAL A 182 7.72 -11.61 10.45
CA VAL A 182 7.84 -10.20 10.87
C VAL A 182 6.55 -9.70 11.50
#